data_AF-A0A6C0G7K5-F1
#
_entry.id   AF-A0A6C0G7K5-F1
#
_cell.length_a   1.000
_cell.length_b   1.000
_cell.length_c   1.000
_cell.angle_alpha   90.00
_cell.angle_beta   90.00
_cell.angle_gamma   90.00
#
_symmetry.space_group_name_H-M   'P 1'
#
loop_
_entity.id
_entity.type
_entity.pdbx_description
1 polymer ?
#
loop_
_entity_poly.entity_id
_entity_poly.type
_entity_poly.pdbx_seq_one_letter_code
_entity_poly.pdbx_strand_id
1 'polypeptide(L)'
;MAGARATTTRAVFSTGILRRNPGTTFALVDLVNLGAATANRMTVQVFDWSSGLPVALNLTPCDTTKCFVSLAPGTSNFVYADVSGVEFKYEVRITRAAFNRNVVFNVSGLSGEPLTPQVGNNVLQLQLFRVKRRNCGCG
;
A
#
# COMPACT_ATOMS: atom_id res chain seq x y z
N MET A 1 19.62 30.37 -12.46
CA MET A 1 19.73 28.91 -12.70
C MET A 1 18.42 28.26 -12.28
N ALA A 2 17.53 27.97 -13.23
CA ALA A 2 16.30 27.23 -12.94
C ALA A 2 16.68 25.74 -12.79
N GLY A 3 16.73 25.26 -11.55
CA GLY A 3 16.99 23.86 -11.27
C GLY A 3 15.88 23.00 -11.88
N ALA A 4 16.24 22.16 -12.85
CA ALA A 4 15.33 21.19 -13.44
C ALA A 4 14.73 20.36 -12.31
N ARG A 5 13.42 20.53 -12.06
CA ARG A 5 12.69 19.77 -11.06
C ARG A 5 12.66 18.34 -11.54
N ALA A 6 13.55 17.49 -11.04
CA ALA A 6 13.58 16.08 -11.36
C ALA A 6 12.20 15.45 -11.03
N THR A 7 11.32 15.36 -12.02
CA THR A 7 11.12 14.09 -12.71
C THR A 7 10.93 12.88 -11.82
N THR A 8 10.36 12.99 -10.61
CA THR A 8 10.40 11.88 -9.65
C THR A 8 9.49 10.78 -10.16
N THR A 9 10.06 9.82 -10.87
CA THR A 9 9.33 8.63 -11.35
C THR A 9 8.71 7.93 -10.16
N ARG A 10 7.39 7.71 -10.19
CA ARG A 10 6.65 6.99 -9.15
C ARG A 10 6.24 5.63 -9.69
N ALA A 11 6.48 4.60 -8.90
CA ALA A 11 5.93 3.27 -9.12
C ALA A 11 4.69 3.09 -8.26
N VAL A 12 3.69 2.36 -8.79
CA VAL A 12 2.54 1.88 -8.02
C VAL A 12 2.68 0.37 -7.91
N PHE A 13 2.58 -0.13 -6.70
CA PHE A 13 2.58 -1.54 -6.35
C PHE A 13 1.17 -1.90 -5.92
N SER A 14 0.68 -3.04 -6.39
CA SER A 14 -0.66 -3.55 -6.10
C SER A 14 -0.56 -4.99 -5.63
N THR A 15 -1.40 -5.37 -4.68
CA THR A 15 -1.61 -6.77 -4.32
C THR A 15 -2.35 -7.56 -5.40
N GLY A 16 -2.90 -6.87 -6.40
CA GLY A 16 -4.07 -7.37 -7.12
C GLY A 16 -5.27 -7.45 -6.19
N ILE A 17 -6.32 -8.14 -6.64
CA ILE A 17 -7.51 -8.36 -5.82
C ILE A 17 -7.28 -9.57 -4.91
N LEU A 18 -7.36 -9.34 -3.60
CA LEU A 18 -7.39 -10.37 -2.57
C LEU A 18 -8.85 -10.69 -2.22
N ARG A 19 -9.16 -11.98 -2.04
CA ARG A 19 -10.47 -12.40 -1.53
C ARG A 19 -10.47 -12.22 -0.02
N ARG A 20 -11.50 -11.57 0.54
CA ARG A 20 -11.59 -11.44 1.99
C ARG A 20 -11.96 -12.80 2.58
N ASN A 21 -11.10 -13.33 3.46
CA ASN A 21 -11.50 -14.47 4.28
C ASN A 21 -12.48 -13.98 5.34
N PRO A 22 -13.54 -14.74 5.71
CA PRO A 22 -14.53 -14.30 6.68
C PRO A 22 -13.94 -13.77 7.99
N GLY A 23 -12.86 -14.39 8.46
CA GLY A 23 -12.14 -13.99 9.67
C GLY A 23 -11.16 -12.81 9.52
N THR A 24 -11.06 -12.16 8.36
CA THR A 24 -10.13 -11.03 8.14
C THR A 24 -10.78 -9.70 8.45
N THR A 25 -10.42 -9.07 9.56
CA THR A 25 -10.94 -7.76 9.98
C THR A 25 -10.10 -6.63 9.41
N PHE A 26 -8.78 -6.79 9.30
CA PHE A 26 -7.90 -5.68 8.89
C PHE A 26 -7.02 -6.05 7.71
N ALA A 27 -6.81 -5.09 6.81
CA ALA A 27 -5.74 -5.13 5.82
C ALA A 27 -4.59 -4.25 6.31
N LEU A 28 -3.54 -4.87 6.86
CA LEU A 28 -2.35 -4.22 7.37
C LEU A 28 -1.31 -4.08 6.27
N VAL A 29 -0.67 -2.92 6.20
CA VAL A 29 0.51 -2.65 5.38
C VAL A 29 1.66 -2.32 6.31
N ASP A 30 2.67 -3.19 6.32
CA ASP A 30 3.92 -2.97 7.02
C ASP A 30 4.94 -2.36 6.06
N LEU A 31 5.60 -1.29 6.51
CA LEU A 31 6.63 -0.58 5.75
C LEU A 31 7.89 -0.50 6.59
N VAL A 32 9.05 -0.83 5.99
CA VAL A 32 10.35 -0.66 6.65
C VAL A 32 11.34 0.01 5.70
N ASN A 33 12.03 1.03 6.19
CA ASN A 33 13.06 1.73 5.44
C ASN A 33 14.45 1.19 5.77
N LEU A 34 14.96 0.32 4.89
CA LEU A 34 16.32 -0.24 4.98
C LEU A 34 17.37 0.64 4.26
N GLY A 35 16.99 1.86 3.86
CA GLY A 35 17.88 2.82 3.23
C GLY A 35 18.59 3.74 4.25
N ALA A 36 19.59 4.46 3.76
CA ALA A 36 20.34 5.45 4.55
C ALA A 36 19.70 6.86 4.54
N ALA A 37 18.59 7.05 3.81
CA ALA A 37 17.91 8.34 3.67
C ALA A 37 16.43 8.23 4.05
N THR A 38 15.84 9.34 4.52
CA THR A 38 14.41 9.41 4.82
C THR A 38 13.58 9.13 3.58
N ALA A 39 12.76 8.09 3.64
CA ALA A 39 11.83 7.75 2.60
C ALA A 39 10.59 8.65 2.70
N ASN A 40 10.33 9.43 1.65
CA ASN A 40 9.24 10.40 1.60
C ASN A 40 8.35 10.17 0.38
N ARG A 41 7.16 10.78 0.33
CA ARG A 41 6.23 10.69 -0.81
C ARG A 41 5.79 9.25 -1.11
N MET A 42 5.60 8.47 -0.05
CA MET A 42 4.92 7.18 -0.14
C MET A 42 3.43 7.39 0.13
N THR A 43 2.61 6.55 -0.48
CA THR A 43 1.16 6.63 -0.30
C THR A 43 0.58 5.24 -0.26
N VAL A 44 -0.29 4.98 0.72
CA VAL A 44 -1.07 3.74 0.86
C VAL A 44 -2.54 4.05 0.60
N GLN A 45 -3.20 3.15 -0.12
CA GLN A 45 -4.65 3.13 -0.36
C GLN A 45 -5.15 1.70 -0.28
N VAL A 46 -6.35 1.50 0.28
CA VAL A 46 -7.05 0.22 0.28
C VAL A 46 -8.40 0.44 -0.41
N PHE A 47 -8.77 -0.48 -1.29
CA PHE A 47 -10.01 -0.41 -2.07
C PHE A 47 -10.86 -1.64 -1.83
N ASP A 48 -12.13 -1.45 -1.52
CA ASP A 48 -13.17 -2.46 -1.70
C ASP A 48 -13.52 -2.56 -3.18
N TRP A 49 -13.53 -3.79 -3.69
CA TRP A 49 -13.85 -4.13 -5.07
C TRP A 49 -15.13 -4.97 -5.20
N SER A 50 -15.90 -5.10 -4.12
CA SER A 50 -17.10 -5.94 -4.05
C SER A 50 -18.16 -5.52 -5.06
N SER A 51 -18.29 -4.22 -5.32
CA SER A 51 -19.19 -3.67 -6.35
C SER A 51 -18.68 -3.80 -7.79
N GLY A 52 -17.44 -4.25 -7.99
CA GLY A 52 -16.74 -4.20 -9.27
C GLY A 52 -16.09 -2.86 -9.61
N LEU A 53 -16.32 -1.82 -8.80
CA LEU A 53 -15.65 -0.52 -8.88
C LEU A 53 -14.72 -0.33 -7.66
N PRO A 54 -13.63 0.45 -7.78
CA PRO A 54 -12.74 0.71 -6.65
C PRO A 54 -13.39 1.71 -5.67
N VAL A 55 -13.81 1.23 -4.50
CA VAL A 55 -14.32 2.07 -3.41
C VAL A 55 -13.22 2.22 -2.36
N ALA A 56 -12.67 3.42 -2.20
CA ALA A 56 -11.54 3.64 -1.29
C ALA A 56 -11.98 3.61 0.18
N LEU A 57 -11.25 2.87 1.01
CA LEU A 57 -11.50 2.73 2.45
C LEU A 57 -10.63 3.70 3.26
N ASN A 58 -11.14 4.14 4.41
CA ASN A 58 -10.37 4.96 5.34
C ASN A 58 -9.22 4.14 5.96
N LEU A 59 -8.10 4.82 6.23
CA LEU A 59 -6.88 4.23 6.73
C LEU A 59 -6.50 4.83 8.08
N THR A 60 -6.18 3.98 9.04
CA THR A 60 -5.60 4.37 10.33
C THR A 60 -4.08 4.30 10.24
N PRO A 61 -3.32 5.27 10.79
CA PRO A 61 -3.75 6.42 11.61
C PRO A 61 -4.00 7.72 10.83
N CYS A 62 -4.19 7.65 9.52
CA CYS A 62 -4.30 8.84 8.67
C CYS A 62 -5.71 9.44 8.58
N ASP A 63 -6.73 8.74 9.08
CA ASP A 63 -8.17 9.07 9.04
C ASP A 63 -8.66 9.57 7.67
N THR A 64 -8.07 9.04 6.60
CA THR A 64 -8.35 9.40 5.21
C THR A 64 -8.21 8.20 4.30
N THR A 65 -8.80 8.25 3.10
CA THR A 65 -8.72 7.17 2.09
C THR A 65 -7.36 7.09 1.37
N LYS A 66 -6.44 7.99 1.71
CA LYS A 66 -5.11 8.10 1.10
C LYS A 66 -4.11 8.54 2.14
N CYS A 67 -3.41 7.57 2.72
CA CYS A 67 -2.44 7.81 3.77
C CYS A 67 -1.06 8.13 3.20
N PHE A 68 -0.50 9.30 3.55
CA PHE A 68 0.85 9.68 3.16
C PHE A 68 1.84 9.25 4.23
N VAL A 69 2.87 8.51 3.83
CA VAL A 69 3.84 7.94 4.76
C VAL A 69 5.23 8.50 4.50
N SER A 70 5.90 8.88 5.59
CA SER A 70 7.34 9.16 5.65
C SER A 70 7.98 8.22 6.66
N LEU A 71 9.18 7.74 6.36
CA LEU A 71 9.96 6.85 7.22
C LEU A 71 11.41 7.33 7.32
N ALA A 72 11.90 7.53 8.54
CA ALA A 72 13.31 7.75 8.80
C ALA A 72 14.15 6.52 8.39
N PRO A 73 15.47 6.66 8.19
CA PRO A 73 16.36 5.52 8.01
C PRO A 73 16.25 4.52 9.16
N GLY A 74 16.17 3.22 8.85
CA GLY A 74 16.19 2.15 9.86
C GLY A 74 14.91 2.00 10.68
N THR A 75 13.82 2.70 10.34
CA THR A 75 12.54 2.60 11.06
C THR A 75 11.48 1.85 10.27
N SER A 76 10.49 1.33 10.99
CA SER A 76 9.25 0.79 10.43
C SER A 76 8.04 1.63 10.84
N ASN A 77 6.95 1.49 10.09
CA ASN A 77 5.64 2.00 10.43
C ASN A 77 4.59 1.11 9.75
N PHE A 78 3.35 1.21 10.20
CA PHE A 78 2.24 0.46 9.64
C PHE A 78 1.04 1.37 9.35
N VAL A 79 0.23 0.94 8.39
CA VAL A 79 -1.05 1.56 8.03
C VAL A 79 -2.04 0.44 7.83
N TYR A 80 -3.28 0.59 8.29
CA TYR A 80 -4.29 -0.43 8.05
C TYR A 80 -5.65 0.18 7.71
N ALA A 81 -6.47 -0.63 7.04
CA ALA A 81 -7.89 -0.37 6.86
C ALA A 81 -8.70 -1.48 7.55
N ASP A 82 -9.83 -1.11 8.13
CA ASP A 82 -10.88 -2.06 8.49
C ASP A 82 -11.55 -2.56 7.20
N VAL A 83 -11.46 -3.87 6.97
CA VAL A 83 -12.07 -4.57 5.85
C VAL A 83 -13.17 -5.52 6.30
N SER A 84 -13.57 -5.51 7.58
CA SER A 84 -14.64 -6.37 8.10
C SER A 84 -15.98 -6.19 7.36
N GLY A 85 -16.25 -4.97 6.90
CA GLY A 85 -17.41 -4.61 6.07
C GLY A 85 -17.25 -4.88 4.58
N VAL A 86 -16.07 -5.31 4.10
CA VAL A 86 -15.87 -5.70 2.70
C VAL A 86 -16.50 -7.06 2.45
N GLU A 87 -17.41 -7.14 1.49
CA GLU A 87 -18.19 -8.36 1.24
C GLU A 87 -17.36 -9.47 0.59
N PHE A 88 -16.63 -9.15 -0.48
CA PHE A 88 -15.96 -10.18 -1.30
C PHE A 88 -14.46 -10.03 -1.37
N LYS A 89 -13.98 -8.84 -1.73
CA LYS A 89 -12.62 -8.70 -2.24
C LYS A 89 -12.11 -7.27 -2.15
N TYR A 90 -10.83 -7.12 -1.83
CA TYR A 90 -10.17 -5.84 -1.66
C TYR A 90 -8.81 -5.81 -2.35
N GLU A 91 -8.25 -4.62 -2.54
CA GLU A 91 -6.92 -4.39 -3.10
C GLU A 91 -6.17 -3.39 -2.23
N VAL A 92 -4.87 -3.61 -2.03
CA VAL A 92 -3.97 -2.62 -1.47
C VAL A 92 -3.09 -2.04 -2.57
N ARG A 93 -3.03 -0.70 -2.67
CA ARG A 93 -2.14 0.02 -3.58
C ARG A 93 -1.15 0.87 -2.80
N ILE A 94 0.13 0.73 -3.16
CA ILE A 94 1.23 1.46 -2.55
C ILE A 94 1.96 2.23 -3.64
N THR A 95 1.98 3.55 -3.55
CA THR A 95 2.77 4.41 -4.43
C THR A 95 4.10 4.74 -3.77
N ARG A 96 5.20 4.59 -4.52
CA ARG A 96 6.56 4.86 -4.04
C ARG A 96 7.35 5.67 -5.07
N ALA A 97 8.02 6.73 -4.62
CA ALA A 97 9.00 7.43 -5.43
C ALA A 97 10.23 6.54 -5.72
N ALA A 98 10.82 6.64 -6.91
CA ALA A 98 11.94 5.79 -7.34
C ALA A 98 13.17 5.86 -6.40
N PHE A 99 13.40 7.00 -5.75
CA PHE A 99 14.51 7.15 -4.81
C PHE A 99 14.34 6.36 -3.50
N ASN A 100 13.13 5.97 -3.12
CA ASN A 100 12.86 5.13 -1.93
C ASN A 100 13.07 3.62 -2.20
N ARG A 101 14.04 3.26 -3.04
CA ARG A 101 14.19 1.87 -3.54
C ARG A 101 14.42 0.82 -2.45
N ASN A 102 14.93 1.23 -1.29
CA ASN A 102 15.22 0.35 -0.15
C ASN A 102 14.08 0.29 0.90
N VAL A 103 12.89 0.80 0.56
CA VAL A 103 11.71 0.56 1.38
C VAL A 103 11.04 -0.73 0.93
N VAL A 104 10.81 -1.62 1.90
CA VAL A 104 10.10 -2.89 1.75
C VAL A 104 8.67 -2.71 2.24
N PHE A 105 7.72 -3.30 1.52
CA PHE A 105 6.31 -3.34 1.87
C PHE A 105 5.82 -4.78 1.97
N ASN A 106 5.10 -5.10 3.04
CA ASN A 106 4.33 -6.33 3.14
C ASN A 106 2.88 -5.98 3.42
N VAL A 107 1.97 -6.78 2.88
CA VAL A 107 0.54 -6.67 3.15
C VAL A 107 0.09 -7.95 3.83
N SER A 108 -0.66 -7.81 4.91
CA SER A 108 -1.22 -8.94 5.66
C SER A 108 -2.70 -8.71 5.95
N GLY A 109 -3.52 -9.71 5.74
CA GLY A 109 -4.88 -9.74 6.27
C GLY A 109 -4.84 -10.26 7.70
N LEU A 110 -5.35 -9.51 8.66
CA LEU A 110 -5.37 -9.90 10.07
C LEU A 110 -6.80 -10.18 10.52
N SER A 111 -6.98 -11.06 11.50
CA SER A 111 -8.24 -11.14 12.25
C SER A 111 -8.45 -9.92 13.13
N GLY A 112 -9.62 -9.86 13.77
CA GLY A 112 -9.78 -9.09 14.99
C GLY A 112 -8.90 -9.65 16.11
N GLU A 113 -9.08 -9.14 17.33
CA GLU A 113 -8.26 -9.57 18.46
C GLU A 113 -8.35 -11.08 18.75
N PRO A 114 -7.23 -11.80 18.89
CA PRO A 114 -5.85 -11.34 18.74
C PRO A 114 -5.48 -11.17 17.25
N LEU A 115 -4.88 -10.03 16.87
CA LEU A 115 -4.56 -9.61 15.48
C LEU A 115 -3.70 -10.63 14.70
N THR A 116 -4.29 -11.75 14.30
CA THR A 116 -3.59 -12.93 13.80
C THR A 116 -3.56 -12.92 12.28
N PRO A 117 -2.38 -13.05 11.65
CA PRO A 117 -2.28 -13.16 10.20
C PRO A 117 -3.11 -14.31 9.64
N GLN A 118 -3.93 -14.00 8.63
CA GLN A 118 -4.84 -14.93 7.99
C GLN A 118 -4.16 -15.55 6.75
N VAL A 119 -4.14 -16.88 6.70
CA VAL A 119 -3.55 -17.62 5.58
C VAL A 119 -4.24 -17.23 4.27
N GLY A 120 -3.45 -16.95 3.23
CA GLY A 120 -3.95 -16.58 1.91
C GLY A 120 -4.22 -15.08 1.69
N ASN A 121 -4.17 -14.26 2.75
CA ASN A 121 -4.35 -12.80 2.66
C ASN A 121 -3.05 -12.01 2.81
N ASN A 122 -1.91 -12.67 2.60
CA ASN A 122 -0.60 -12.07 2.73
C ASN A 122 0.05 -11.92 1.36
N VAL A 123 0.62 -10.74 1.09
CA VAL A 123 1.39 -10.43 -0.11
C VAL A 123 2.68 -9.75 0.30
N LEU A 124 3.79 -10.45 0.10
CA LEU A 124 5.12 -9.93 0.41
C LEU A 124 5.62 -9.02 -0.72
N GLN A 125 6.62 -8.18 -0.42
CA GLN A 125 7.21 -7.21 -1.36
C GLN A 125 7.46 -7.77 -2.78
N LEU A 126 7.94 -9.00 -2.89
CA LEU A 126 8.29 -9.65 -4.17
C LEU A 126 7.06 -10.10 -4.97
N GLN A 127 5.92 -10.28 -4.32
CA GLN A 127 4.66 -10.67 -4.93
C GLN A 127 3.81 -9.47 -5.38
N LEU A 128 4.16 -8.26 -4.95
CA LEU A 128 3.46 -7.04 -5.35
C LEU A 128 3.61 -6.78 -6.86
N PHE A 129 2.48 -6.68 -7.55
CA PHE A 129 2.45 -6.32 -8.96
C PHE A 129 2.78 -4.84 -9.15
N ARG A 130 3.86 -4.56 -9.88
CA ARG A 130 4.21 -3.19 -10.25
C ARG A 130 3.40 -2.73 -11.46
N VAL A 131 2.43 -1.85 -11.23
CA VAL A 131 1.62 -1.24 -12.30
C VAL A 131 2.52 -0.38 -13.19
N LYS A 132 2.64 -0.77 -14.46
CA LYS A 132 3.30 0.05 -15.47
C LYS A 132 2.42 1.27 -15.75
N ARG A 133 2.92 2.48 -15.50
CA ARG A 133 2.31 3.65 -16.11
C ARG A 133 2.55 3.56 -17.61
N ARG A 134 1.49 3.64 -18.42
CA ARG A 134 1.68 3.99 -19.82
C ARG A 134 2.28 5.40 -19.80
N ASN A 135 3.47 5.57 -20.37
CA ASN A 135 3.84 6.88 -20.84
C ASN A 135 2.81 7.22 -21.92
N CYS A 136 1.86 8.10 -21.61
CA CYS A 136 1.13 8.77 -22.66
C CYS A 136 2.14 9.68 -23.36
N GLY A 137 2.90 9.12 -24.29
CA GLY A 137 3.60 9.89 -25.30
C GLY A 137 2.55 10.45 -26.23
N CYS A 138 2.01 11.61 -25.89
CA CYS A 138 1.45 12.48 -26.91
C CYS A 138 2.67 13.08 -27.64
N GLY A 139 2.67 12.94 -28.97
CA GLY A 139 3.75 13.34 -29.86
C GLY A 139 4.01 14.84 -29.90
#